data_AF-A0A349PP30-F1
#
_entry.id   AF-A0A349PP30-F1
#
_cell.length_a   1.000
_cell.length_b   1.000
_cell.length_c   1.000
_cell.angle_alpha   90.00
_cell.angle_beta   90.00
_cell.angle_gamma   90.00
#
_symmetry.space_group_name_H-M   'P 1'
#
loop_
_entity.id
_entity.type
_entity.pdbx_description
1 polymer ?
#
loop_
_entity_poly.entity_id
_entity_poly.type
_entity_poly.pdbx_seq_one_letter_code
_entity_poly.pdbx_strand_id
1 'polypeptide(L)'
;MTLQIYRKMKTKIIFFGIIVMLFSCKQEQLRNSYIYFNEPQPVNVETVNSFPKKYIGTFSRDYSNSLKIESKYVLKININSFDATRKQMDSLPELEFRNNIVYDKATQKAYKTFVKNDTIQWEIEQLDTLFSFAENETAKIYKSSLILNKAIDGNYLVNIIKFDFLSNKYLQLGTRKDFTIINNLLKIPFDANVENSDTTFVVLKPSRSDFRKLLRLDGFEYEKMYYFK
;
A
#
# COMPACT_ATOMS: atom_id res chain seq x y z
N MET A 1 59.06 41.41 -30.10
CA MET A 1 59.93 40.23 -29.90
C MET A 1 59.04 39.01 -29.78
N THR A 2 59.06 38.18 -30.84
CA THR A 2 58.69 36.75 -30.95
C THR A 2 57.30 36.23 -30.55
N LEU A 3 56.57 35.86 -31.61
CA LEU A 3 55.56 34.80 -31.74
C LEU A 3 56.00 33.43 -31.15
N GLN A 4 55.02 32.62 -30.74
CA GLN A 4 54.77 31.21 -31.14
C GLN A 4 53.42 30.79 -30.48
N ILE A 5 52.29 30.56 -31.16
CA ILE A 5 51.88 29.54 -32.16
C ILE A 5 51.96 28.08 -31.67
N TYR A 6 50.84 27.36 -31.89
CA TYR A 6 50.56 25.90 -31.87
C TYR A 6 50.13 25.30 -30.51
N ARG A 7 49.06 24.50 -30.38
CA ARG A 7 48.50 23.50 -31.32
C ARG A 7 47.06 23.09 -30.94
N LYS A 8 46.24 22.85 -31.97
CA LYS A 8 44.82 22.45 -31.95
C LYS A 8 44.66 20.91 -31.83
N MET A 9 43.43 20.50 -31.48
CA MET A 9 42.80 19.16 -31.56
C MET A 9 43.03 18.26 -30.32
N LYS A 10 42.03 17.65 -29.68
CA LYS A 10 40.97 16.78 -30.23
C LYS A 10 39.75 16.67 -29.31
N THR A 11 38.58 16.62 -29.93
CA THR A 11 37.27 16.09 -29.51
C THR A 11 37.28 15.08 -28.36
N LYS A 12 36.54 15.36 -27.27
CA LYS A 12 35.61 14.41 -26.62
C LYS A 12 34.43 15.18 -26.00
N ILE A 13 33.32 15.19 -26.74
CA ILE A 13 31.99 15.34 -26.15
C ILE A 13 31.82 14.14 -25.22
N ILE A 14 31.65 14.37 -23.91
CA ILE A 14 31.07 13.37 -23.02
C ILE A 14 29.85 14.04 -22.39
N PHE A 15 28.71 13.67 -22.98
CA PHE A 15 27.35 13.80 -22.49
C PHE A 15 27.31 13.55 -20.97
N PHE A 16 27.10 14.59 -20.16
CA PHE A 16 26.63 14.40 -18.79
C PHE A 16 25.11 14.27 -18.85
N GLY A 17 24.66 13.13 -19.37
CA GLY A 17 23.28 12.71 -19.29
C GLY A 17 22.98 12.33 -17.85
N ILE A 18 22.51 13.30 -17.06
CA ILE A 18 21.79 12.99 -15.83
C ILE A 18 20.49 12.33 -16.28
N ILE A 19 20.54 11.01 -16.45
CA ILE A 19 19.36 10.16 -16.40
C ILE A 19 18.88 10.30 -14.96
N VAL A 20 18.04 11.29 -14.71
CA VAL A 20 17.09 11.25 -13.60
C VAL A 20 16.24 10.04 -13.92
N MET A 21 16.60 8.89 -13.37
CA MET A 21 15.70 7.75 -13.37
C MET A 21 14.44 8.22 -12.66
N LEU A 22 13.40 8.49 -13.45
CA LEU A 22 12.03 8.62 -13.01
C LEU A 22 11.58 7.24 -12.53
N PHE A 23 12.15 6.77 -11.41
CA PHE A 23 11.47 5.79 -10.60
C PHE A 23 10.28 6.51 -10.01
N SER A 24 9.16 6.46 -10.72
CA SER A 24 7.86 6.69 -10.13
C SER A 24 7.75 5.68 -9.00
N CYS A 25 8.01 6.12 -7.77
CA CYS A 25 7.66 5.37 -6.57
C CYS A 25 6.15 5.20 -6.64
N LYS A 26 5.72 4.04 -7.13
CA LYS A 26 4.31 3.68 -7.13
C LYS A 26 3.84 3.79 -5.70
N GLN A 27 2.80 4.59 -5.48
CA GLN A 27 2.23 4.78 -4.16
C GLN A 27 1.87 3.41 -3.60
N GLU A 28 2.18 3.20 -2.33
CA GLU A 28 2.01 1.88 -1.75
C GLU A 28 0.54 1.54 -1.46
N GLN A 29 -0.31 2.54 -1.37
CA GLN A 29 -1.75 2.39 -1.21
C GLN A 29 -2.48 3.32 -2.18
N LEU A 30 -3.64 2.87 -2.63
CA LEU A 30 -4.53 3.66 -3.45
C LEU A 30 -5.20 4.75 -2.60
N ARG A 31 -4.92 6.03 -2.88
CA ARG A 31 -5.53 7.16 -2.17
C ARG A 31 -6.89 7.56 -2.74
N ASN A 32 -7.00 7.55 -4.07
CA ASN A 32 -8.22 7.89 -4.81
C ASN A 32 -8.64 6.68 -5.64
N SER A 33 -9.92 6.29 -5.56
CA SER A 33 -10.43 5.19 -6.36
C SER A 33 -11.15 5.68 -7.60
N TYR A 34 -10.85 5.04 -8.73
CA TYR A 34 -11.60 5.08 -9.97
C TYR A 34 -12.77 4.08 -9.98
N ILE A 35 -12.75 3.07 -9.11
CA ILE A 35 -13.76 2.01 -9.07
C ILE A 35 -14.48 2.03 -7.73
N TYR A 36 -15.80 2.12 -7.79
CA TYR A 36 -16.69 1.93 -6.66
C TYR A 36 -17.70 0.83 -6.97
N PHE A 37 -18.43 0.42 -5.95
CA PHE A 37 -19.54 -0.51 -6.04
C PHE A 37 -20.82 0.15 -5.56
N ASN A 38 -21.94 -0.20 -6.18
CA ASN A 38 -23.27 0.35 -5.85
C ASN A 38 -23.77 -0.10 -4.46
N GLU A 39 -23.26 -1.24 -3.96
CA GLU A 39 -23.67 -1.84 -2.69
C GLU A 39 -22.54 -2.68 -2.09
N PRO A 40 -22.60 -3.04 -0.78
CA PRO A 40 -21.58 -3.85 -0.14
C PRO A 40 -21.42 -5.22 -0.81
N GLN A 41 -20.21 -5.52 -1.24
CA GLN A 41 -19.88 -6.76 -1.93
C GLN A 41 -19.38 -7.88 -1.01
N PRO A 42 -19.66 -9.14 -1.35
CA PRO A 42 -20.55 -9.58 -2.41
C PRO A 42 -22.03 -9.37 -2.02
N VAL A 43 -22.88 -9.13 -3.01
CA VAL A 43 -24.34 -9.08 -2.81
C VAL A 43 -24.87 -10.42 -2.27
N ASN A 44 -25.94 -10.38 -1.47
CA ASN A 44 -26.57 -11.57 -0.87
C ASN A 44 -25.62 -12.45 -0.04
N VAL A 45 -24.66 -11.84 0.66
CA VAL A 45 -23.78 -12.49 1.63
C VAL A 45 -23.87 -11.71 2.94
N GLU A 46 -24.05 -12.44 4.04
CA GLU A 46 -24.18 -11.85 5.37
C GLU A 46 -22.88 -11.16 5.80
N THR A 47 -23.04 -10.06 6.53
CA THR A 47 -21.94 -9.37 7.20
C THR A 47 -21.55 -10.13 8.45
N VAL A 48 -20.27 -10.01 8.81
CA VAL A 48 -19.76 -10.47 10.10
C VAL A 48 -19.46 -9.28 10.98
N ASN A 49 -19.51 -9.46 12.30
CA ASN A 49 -19.17 -8.43 13.28
C ASN A 49 -17.78 -8.63 13.90
N SER A 50 -17.09 -9.72 13.54
CA SER A 50 -15.71 -10.00 13.92
C SER A 50 -15.11 -11.04 13.00
N PHE A 51 -13.79 -10.99 12.77
CA PHE A 51 -13.10 -12.02 12.00
C PHE A 51 -12.96 -13.33 12.81
N PRO A 52 -13.30 -14.49 12.23
CA PRO A 52 -13.02 -15.79 12.82
C PRO A 52 -11.53 -16.01 13.07
N LYS A 53 -11.18 -16.76 14.14
CA LYS A 53 -9.80 -17.04 14.56
C LYS A 53 -8.89 -17.53 13.43
N LYS A 54 -9.42 -18.31 12.47
CA LYS A 54 -8.64 -18.84 11.34
C LYS A 54 -8.06 -17.77 10.39
N TYR A 55 -8.57 -16.53 10.46
CA TYR A 55 -8.08 -15.41 9.65
C TYR A 55 -7.20 -14.44 10.45
N ILE A 56 -7.14 -14.59 11.77
CA ILE A 56 -6.37 -13.72 12.66
C ILE A 56 -4.90 -14.14 12.60
N GLY A 57 -4.01 -13.16 12.49
CA GLY A 57 -2.59 -13.39 12.37
C GLY A 57 -1.82 -12.19 11.87
N THR A 58 -0.49 -12.30 11.86
CA THR A 58 0.40 -11.33 11.21
C THR A 58 1.11 -12.04 10.06
N PHE A 59 1.02 -11.44 8.87
CA PHE A 59 1.55 -12.00 7.63
C PHE A 59 2.56 -11.01 7.06
N SER A 60 3.76 -11.46 6.75
CA SER A 60 4.85 -10.57 6.29
C SER A 60 4.98 -10.62 4.78
N ARG A 61 5.11 -9.46 4.13
CA ARG A 61 5.49 -9.37 2.72
C ARG A 61 7.01 -9.41 2.60
N ASP A 62 7.66 -8.63 3.45
CA ASP A 62 9.09 -8.47 3.57
C ASP A 62 9.42 -8.10 5.03
N TYR A 63 10.68 -7.78 5.32
CA TYR A 63 11.10 -7.40 6.67
C TYR A 63 10.33 -6.19 7.21
N SER A 64 10.10 -5.19 6.36
CA SER A 64 9.54 -3.91 6.77
C SER A 64 8.03 -3.82 6.62
N ASN A 65 7.38 -4.76 5.94
CA ASN A 65 5.96 -4.66 5.62
C ASN A 65 5.20 -5.92 6.05
N SER A 66 4.20 -5.72 6.89
CA SER A 66 3.32 -6.80 7.36
C SER A 66 1.85 -6.39 7.34
N LEU A 67 0.98 -7.38 7.16
CA LEU A 67 -0.46 -7.29 7.30
C LEU A 67 -0.86 -7.96 8.60
N LYS A 68 -1.46 -7.22 9.51
CA LYS A 68 -1.95 -7.74 10.79
C LYS A 68 -3.47 -7.75 10.79
N ILE A 69 -4.04 -8.93 11.03
CA ILE A 69 -5.48 -9.15 11.09
C ILE A 69 -5.81 -9.51 12.53
N GLU A 70 -6.65 -8.70 13.15
CA GLU A 70 -7.16 -8.86 14.50
C GLU A 70 -8.68 -9.02 14.46
N SER A 71 -9.30 -9.53 15.52
CA SER A 71 -10.74 -9.84 15.51
C SER A 71 -11.66 -8.70 15.04
N LYS A 72 -11.24 -7.43 15.17
CA LYS A 72 -12.04 -6.24 14.86
C LYS A 72 -11.44 -5.30 13.82
N TYR A 73 -10.22 -5.53 13.35
CA TYR A 73 -9.55 -4.60 12.45
C TYR A 73 -8.43 -5.27 11.66
N VAL A 74 -8.03 -4.62 10.58
CA VAL A 74 -6.88 -4.98 9.76
C VAL A 74 -5.92 -3.80 9.74
N LEU A 75 -4.67 -4.03 10.09
CA LEU A 75 -3.59 -3.05 10.03
C LEU A 75 -2.57 -3.43 8.97
N LYS A 76 -2.02 -2.43 8.32
CA LYS A 76 -0.73 -2.51 7.66
C LYS A 76 0.33 -2.00 8.62
N ILE A 77 1.43 -2.73 8.73
CA ILE A 77 2.58 -2.38 9.56
C ILE A 77 3.73 -2.07 8.61
N ASN A 78 4.31 -0.87 8.73
CA ASN A 78 5.49 -0.45 7.99
C ASN A 78 6.61 -0.12 8.99
N ILE A 79 7.77 -0.75 8.82
CA ILE A 79 8.98 -0.48 9.59
C ILE A 79 9.90 0.36 8.72
N ASN A 80 10.13 1.60 9.13
CA ASN A 80 11.11 2.47 8.51
C ASN A 80 12.40 2.39 9.31
N SER A 81 13.48 1.97 8.66
CA SER A 81 14.81 1.95 9.24
C SER A 81 15.54 3.24 8.89
N PHE A 82 16.17 3.85 9.89
CA PHE A 82 16.98 5.05 9.75
C PHE A 82 18.36 4.79 10.34
N ASP A 83 19.34 5.54 9.88
CA ASP A 83 20.66 5.55 10.46
C ASP A 83 21.25 6.94 10.49
N ALA A 84 22.09 7.18 11.51
CA ALA A 84 22.83 8.41 11.69
C ALA A 84 24.09 8.14 12.50
N THR A 85 25.10 8.98 12.33
CA THR A 85 26.24 9.01 13.25
C THR A 85 25.83 9.58 14.61
N ARG A 86 26.61 9.31 15.67
CA ARG A 86 26.37 9.91 17.00
C ARG A 86 26.27 11.44 16.93
N LYS A 87 27.18 12.07 16.17
CA LYS A 87 27.19 13.53 15.97
C LYS A 87 25.93 14.05 15.27
N GLN A 88 25.41 13.30 14.29
CA GLN A 88 24.16 13.67 13.61
C GLN A 88 22.97 13.54 14.54
N MET A 89 22.93 12.54 15.42
CA MET A 89 21.86 12.37 16.41
C MET A 89 21.72 13.58 17.32
N ASP A 90 22.83 14.17 17.78
CA ASP A 90 22.82 15.38 18.63
C ASP A 90 22.15 16.58 17.94
N SER A 91 22.08 16.57 16.60
CA SER A 91 21.48 17.63 15.79
C SER A 91 20.01 17.40 15.45
N LEU A 92 19.44 16.22 15.78
CA LEU A 92 18.04 15.93 15.47
C LEU A 92 17.12 16.53 16.55
N PRO A 93 16.20 17.45 16.17
CA PRO A 93 15.38 18.15 17.15
C PRO A 93 14.38 17.21 17.82
N GLU A 94 13.82 16.25 17.09
CA GLU A 94 12.72 15.38 17.56
C GLU A 94 13.20 14.12 18.29
N LEU A 95 14.47 13.74 18.12
CA LEU A 95 15.02 12.49 18.63
C LEU A 95 16.11 12.73 19.66
N GLU A 96 16.22 11.83 20.62
CA GLU A 96 17.27 11.81 21.63
C GLU A 96 17.94 10.44 21.65
N PHE A 97 19.26 10.41 21.64
CA PHE A 97 20.01 9.18 21.81
C PHE A 97 20.62 9.13 23.22
N ARG A 98 20.15 8.19 24.03
CA ARG A 98 20.66 7.96 25.39
C ARG A 98 20.63 6.48 25.73
N ASN A 99 21.56 6.02 26.56
CA ASN A 99 21.63 4.62 27.00
C ASN A 99 21.59 3.60 25.84
N ASN A 100 22.24 3.92 24.71
CA ASN A 100 22.25 3.13 23.47
C ASN A 100 20.87 2.90 22.83
N ILE A 101 19.89 3.76 23.10
CA ILE A 101 18.54 3.68 22.56
C ILE A 101 18.16 5.06 22.01
N VAL A 102 17.53 5.08 20.83
CA VAL A 102 16.89 6.29 20.27
C VAL A 102 15.49 6.43 20.86
N TYR A 103 15.17 7.62 21.34
CA TYR A 103 13.86 7.98 21.86
C TYR A 103 13.26 9.11 21.05
N ASP A 104 11.94 9.07 20.92
CA ASP A 104 11.13 10.24 20.55
C ASP A 104 11.06 11.21 21.73
N LYS A 105 11.46 12.47 21.56
CA LYS A 105 11.48 13.44 22.67
C LYS A 105 10.08 13.82 23.14
N ALA A 106 9.11 13.88 22.24
CA ALA A 106 7.76 14.33 22.57
C ALA A 106 6.99 13.25 23.35
N THR A 107 7.11 11.99 22.92
CA THR A 107 6.34 10.86 23.46
C THR A 107 7.14 9.99 24.42
N GLN A 108 8.46 10.19 24.50
CA GLN A 108 9.40 9.33 25.23
C GLN A 108 9.37 7.85 24.77
N LYS A 109 8.84 7.60 23.57
CA LYS A 109 8.79 6.26 22.97
C LYS A 109 10.21 5.80 22.63
N ALA A 110 10.59 4.62 23.12
CA ALA A 110 11.83 3.97 22.73
C ALA A 110 11.70 3.31 21.35
N TYR A 111 12.68 3.53 20.48
CA TYR A 111 12.79 2.86 19.20
C TYR A 111 13.78 1.70 19.29
N LYS A 112 13.49 0.62 18.56
CA LYS A 112 14.42 -0.50 18.41
C LYS A 112 15.69 0.02 17.76
N THR A 113 16.81 -0.08 18.48
CA THR A 113 18.06 0.58 18.13
C THR A 113 19.21 -0.43 18.06
N PHE A 114 20.06 -0.29 17.06
CA PHE A 114 21.30 -1.04 16.87
C PHE A 114 22.46 -0.07 16.74
N VAL A 115 23.51 -0.26 17.53
CA VAL A 115 24.69 0.61 17.52
C VAL A 115 25.88 -0.19 17.02
N LYS A 116 26.53 0.29 15.96
CA LYS A 116 27.75 -0.28 15.40
C LYS A 116 28.76 0.82 15.16
N ASN A 117 29.82 0.84 15.97
CA ASN A 117 30.82 1.91 15.98
C ASN A 117 30.15 3.28 16.20
N ASP A 118 30.30 4.19 15.25
CA ASP A 118 29.71 5.54 15.28
C ASP A 118 28.29 5.58 14.69
N THR A 119 27.86 4.52 13.99
CA THR A 119 26.53 4.46 13.38
C THR A 119 25.50 3.94 14.37
N ILE A 120 24.43 4.70 14.53
CA ILE A 120 23.22 4.35 15.26
C ILE A 120 22.14 4.11 14.23
N GLN A 121 21.58 2.91 14.22
CA GLN A 121 20.43 2.56 13.40
C GLN A 121 19.21 2.41 14.30
N TRP A 122 18.05 2.86 13.86
CA TRP A 122 16.80 2.64 14.59
C TRP A 122 15.61 2.41 13.66
N GLU A 123 14.58 1.79 14.21
CA GLU A 123 13.37 1.43 13.49
C GLU A 123 12.15 2.14 14.07
N ILE A 124 11.37 2.76 13.18
CA ILE A 124 10.07 3.34 13.50
C ILE A 124 8.98 2.48 12.87
N GLU A 125 8.12 1.93 13.72
CA GLU A 125 6.92 1.21 13.30
C GLU A 125 5.75 2.19 13.10
N GLN A 126 5.17 2.17 11.90
CA GLN A 126 3.97 2.89 11.51
C GLN A 126 2.82 1.91 11.28
N LEU A 127 1.65 2.22 11.84
CA LEU A 127 0.44 1.40 11.75
C LEU A 127 -0.61 2.16 10.93
N ASP A 128 -1.02 1.60 9.80
CA ASP A 128 -2.13 2.12 8.98
C ASP A 128 -3.34 1.20 9.12
N THR A 129 -4.49 1.74 9.53
CA THR A 129 -5.74 0.96 9.55
C THR A 129 -6.28 0.80 8.13
N LEU A 130 -6.30 -0.44 7.64
CA LEU A 130 -6.88 -0.79 6.33
C LEU A 130 -8.38 -1.08 6.43
N PHE A 131 -8.84 -1.52 7.60
CA PHE A 131 -10.24 -1.79 7.91
C PHE A 131 -10.46 -1.85 9.42
N SER A 132 -11.64 -1.44 9.85
CA SER A 132 -12.18 -1.63 11.20
C SER A 132 -13.69 -1.85 11.10
N PHE A 133 -14.33 -2.41 12.13
CA PHE A 133 -15.81 -2.40 12.19
C PHE A 133 -16.35 -1.02 12.63
N ALA A 134 -15.94 0.04 11.93
CA ALA A 134 -16.51 1.38 12.08
C ALA A 134 -17.91 1.46 11.47
N GLU A 135 -18.67 2.52 11.76
CA GLU A 135 -20.06 2.67 11.31
C GLU A 135 -20.23 2.56 9.79
N ASN A 136 -19.27 3.07 9.02
CA ASN A 136 -19.29 3.01 7.56
C ASN A 136 -18.51 1.82 6.97
N GLU A 137 -18.05 0.88 7.79
CA GLU A 137 -17.22 -0.25 7.35
C GLU A 137 -17.85 -1.59 7.74
N THR A 138 -18.00 -2.49 6.77
CA THR A 138 -18.56 -3.82 6.98
C THR A 138 -17.68 -4.89 6.34
N ALA A 139 -17.63 -6.07 6.95
CA ALA A 139 -16.90 -7.20 6.39
C ALA A 139 -17.84 -8.37 6.07
N LYS A 140 -17.50 -9.09 5.01
CA LYS A 140 -18.17 -10.34 4.61
C LYS A 140 -17.13 -11.43 4.41
N ILE A 141 -17.49 -12.67 4.73
CA ILE A 141 -16.63 -13.84 4.47
C ILE A 141 -17.14 -14.52 3.22
N TYR A 142 -16.30 -14.63 2.20
CA TYR A 142 -16.69 -15.25 0.94
C TYR A 142 -15.54 -15.96 0.27
N LYS A 143 -15.71 -17.26 -0.01
CA LYS A 143 -14.73 -18.09 -0.76
C LYS A 143 -13.30 -17.99 -0.24
N SER A 144 -13.14 -18.20 1.07
CA SER A 144 -11.85 -18.10 1.78
C SER A 144 -11.23 -16.71 1.74
N SER A 145 -12.03 -15.67 1.51
CA SER A 145 -11.59 -14.28 1.56
C SER A 145 -12.37 -13.49 2.61
N LEU A 146 -11.69 -12.50 3.19
CA LEU A 146 -12.33 -11.37 3.85
C LEU A 146 -12.58 -10.29 2.79
N ILE A 147 -13.84 -9.89 2.65
CA ILE A 147 -14.26 -8.81 1.75
C ILE A 147 -14.61 -7.61 2.63
N LEU A 148 -13.81 -6.57 2.53
CA LEU A 148 -13.82 -5.40 3.39
C LEU A 148 -14.47 -4.26 2.61
N ASN A 149 -15.65 -3.85 3.04
CA ASN A 149 -16.46 -2.82 2.39
C ASN A 149 -16.40 -1.55 3.20
N LYS A 150 -16.18 -0.41 2.53
CA LYS A 150 -16.21 0.92 3.14
C LYS A 150 -17.18 1.80 2.36
N ALA A 151 -18.24 2.26 3.03
CA ALA A 151 -19.17 3.22 2.47
C ALA A 151 -18.51 4.60 2.38
N ILE A 152 -18.65 5.23 1.22
CA ILE A 152 -18.16 6.57 0.91
C ILE A 152 -19.14 7.23 -0.07
N ASP A 153 -19.75 8.34 0.34
CA ASP A 153 -20.66 9.15 -0.48
C ASP A 153 -21.73 8.34 -1.24
N GLY A 154 -22.39 7.41 -0.54
CA GLY A 154 -23.43 6.54 -1.09
C GLY A 154 -22.92 5.36 -1.94
N ASN A 155 -21.62 5.27 -2.18
CA ASN A 155 -20.96 4.18 -2.89
C ASN A 155 -20.09 3.35 -1.94
N TYR A 156 -19.46 2.29 -2.45
CA TYR A 156 -18.63 1.39 -1.66
C TYR A 156 -17.25 1.14 -2.28
N LEU A 157 -16.21 1.27 -1.47
CA LEU A 157 -14.88 0.74 -1.76
C LEU A 157 -14.78 -0.70 -1.25
N VAL A 158 -14.08 -1.54 -2.00
CA VAL A 158 -13.91 -2.95 -1.67
C VAL A 158 -12.45 -3.34 -1.68
N ASN A 159 -11.94 -3.71 -0.51
CA ASN A 159 -10.65 -4.34 -0.33
C ASN A 159 -10.85 -5.84 -0.06
N ILE A 160 -9.91 -6.65 -0.53
CA ILE A 160 -10.02 -8.11 -0.47
C ILE A 160 -8.77 -8.67 0.18
N ILE A 161 -8.93 -9.53 1.18
CA ILE A 161 -7.87 -10.40 1.69
C ILE A 161 -8.25 -11.82 1.34
N LYS A 162 -7.60 -12.41 0.34
CA LYS A 162 -7.79 -13.80 -0.08
C LYS A 162 -6.74 -14.67 0.58
N PHE A 163 -7.19 -15.72 1.27
CA PHE A 163 -6.32 -16.66 1.96
C PHE A 163 -6.10 -17.89 1.10
N ASP A 164 -4.83 -18.26 0.94
CA ASP A 164 -4.38 -19.48 0.27
C ASP A 164 -3.37 -20.21 1.16
N PHE A 165 -3.01 -21.44 0.79
CA PHE A 165 -2.13 -22.29 1.58
C PHE A 165 -0.73 -21.69 1.78
N LEU A 166 -0.17 -21.07 0.74
CA LEU A 166 1.19 -20.54 0.75
C LEU A 166 1.26 -19.04 1.06
N SER A 167 0.21 -18.30 0.69
CA SER A 167 0.23 -16.83 0.74
C SER A 167 -1.17 -16.26 0.90
N ASN A 168 -1.24 -15.08 1.49
CA ASN A 168 -2.44 -14.27 1.60
C ASN A 168 -2.30 -13.06 0.67
N LYS A 169 -3.25 -12.92 -0.25
CA LYS A 169 -3.31 -11.81 -1.19
C LYS A 169 -4.16 -10.69 -0.59
N TYR A 170 -3.58 -9.51 -0.44
CA TYR A 170 -4.32 -8.27 -0.24
C TYR A 170 -4.49 -7.55 -1.58
N LEU A 171 -5.71 -7.09 -1.86
CA LEU A 171 -6.06 -6.40 -3.09
C LEU A 171 -6.91 -5.17 -2.77
N GLN A 172 -6.46 -4.02 -3.27
CA GLN A 172 -7.26 -2.81 -3.38
C GLN A 172 -7.67 -2.65 -4.85
N LEU A 173 -8.97 -2.67 -5.13
CA LEU A 173 -9.48 -2.40 -6.47
C LEU A 173 -9.73 -0.91 -6.61
N GLY A 174 -9.20 -0.28 -7.66
CA GLY A 174 -9.59 1.11 -7.89
C GLY A 174 -8.80 1.89 -8.91
N THR A 175 -8.04 1.27 -9.80
CA THR A 175 -7.40 2.02 -10.89
C THR A 175 -8.15 1.91 -12.21
N ARG A 176 -7.90 2.84 -13.14
CA ARG A 176 -8.40 2.74 -14.53
C ARG A 176 -7.93 1.45 -15.21
N LYS A 177 -6.73 0.97 -14.86
CA LYS A 177 -6.18 -0.30 -15.36
C LYS A 177 -6.96 -1.49 -14.82
N ASP A 178 -7.26 -1.51 -13.52
CA ASP A 178 -8.11 -2.53 -12.91
C ASP A 178 -9.49 -2.58 -13.57
N PHE A 179 -10.07 -1.40 -13.85
CA PHE A 179 -11.36 -1.30 -14.51
C PHE A 179 -11.31 -1.88 -15.92
N THR A 180 -10.26 -1.58 -16.67
CA THR A 180 -10.07 -2.13 -18.03
C THR A 180 -10.03 -3.65 -18.00
N ILE A 181 -9.33 -4.25 -17.03
CA ILE A 181 -9.29 -5.71 -16.84
C ILE A 181 -10.70 -6.25 -16.57
N ILE A 182 -11.42 -5.64 -15.61
CA ILE A 182 -12.77 -6.06 -15.22
C ILE A 182 -13.75 -5.94 -16.39
N ASN A 183 -13.74 -4.81 -17.10
CA ASN A 183 -14.67 -4.54 -18.20
C ASN A 183 -14.46 -5.50 -19.37
N ASN A 184 -13.19 -5.75 -19.74
CA ASN A 184 -12.85 -6.65 -20.84
C ASN A 184 -13.20 -8.12 -20.54
N LEU A 185 -12.94 -8.57 -19.32
CA LEU A 185 -13.06 -10.00 -18.96
C LEU A 185 -14.45 -10.37 -18.41
N LEU A 186 -15.08 -9.47 -17.66
CA LEU A 186 -16.30 -9.79 -16.90
C LEU A 186 -17.54 -9.05 -17.41
N LYS A 187 -17.37 -7.92 -18.13
CA LYS A 187 -18.47 -7.11 -18.67
C LYS A 187 -19.54 -6.75 -17.61
N ILE A 188 -19.07 -6.40 -16.41
CA ILE A 188 -19.94 -6.05 -15.29
C ILE A 188 -20.67 -4.74 -15.62
N PRO A 189 -22.01 -4.64 -15.44
CA PRO A 189 -22.72 -3.38 -15.62
C PRO A 189 -22.17 -2.29 -14.70
N PHE A 190 -22.10 -1.06 -15.19
CA PHE A 190 -21.59 0.07 -14.40
C PHE A 190 -22.24 1.39 -14.81
N ASP A 191 -22.27 2.33 -13.88
CA ASP A 191 -22.53 3.74 -14.19
C ASP A 191 -21.20 4.50 -14.23
N ALA A 192 -21.04 5.41 -15.19
CA ALA A 192 -19.87 6.28 -15.28
C ALA A 192 -20.21 7.66 -14.71
N ASN A 193 -19.39 8.17 -13.81
CA ASN A 193 -19.42 9.57 -13.43
C ASN A 193 -18.51 10.35 -14.39
N VAL A 194 -19.05 11.38 -15.03
CA VAL A 194 -18.35 12.18 -16.04
C VAL A 194 -18.34 13.63 -15.59
N GLU A 195 -17.15 14.20 -15.46
CA GLU A 195 -16.95 15.63 -15.20
C GLU A 195 -16.05 16.18 -16.30
N ASN A 196 -16.38 17.34 -16.86
CA ASN A 196 -15.62 17.98 -17.94
C ASN A 196 -15.34 17.05 -19.15
N SER A 197 -16.31 16.19 -19.50
CA SER A 197 -16.20 15.18 -20.56
C SER A 197 -15.19 14.05 -20.30
N ASP A 198 -14.67 13.95 -19.07
CA ASP A 198 -13.74 12.90 -18.66
C ASP A 198 -14.38 12.02 -17.58
N THR A 199 -14.27 10.71 -17.71
CA THR A 199 -14.80 9.80 -16.69
C THR A 199 -13.91 9.90 -15.45
N THR A 200 -14.47 10.37 -14.33
CA THR A 200 -13.75 10.54 -13.06
C THR A 200 -13.67 9.23 -12.29
N PHE A 201 -14.77 8.50 -12.23
CA PHE A 201 -14.87 7.17 -11.64
C PHE A 201 -16.06 6.39 -12.23
N VAL A 202 -16.11 5.09 -11.93
CA VAL A 202 -17.21 4.20 -12.29
C VAL A 202 -17.78 3.51 -11.06
N VAL A 203 -19.08 3.22 -11.09
CA VAL A 203 -19.79 2.47 -10.05
C VAL A 203 -20.23 1.14 -10.64
N LEU A 204 -19.53 0.06 -10.28
CA LEU A 204 -19.83 -1.29 -10.72
C LEU A 204 -21.08 -1.83 -10.01
N LYS A 205 -21.88 -2.60 -10.74
CA LYS A 205 -23.10 -3.30 -10.28
C LYS A 205 -22.97 -4.81 -10.47
N PRO A 206 -21.97 -5.47 -9.83
CA PRO A 206 -21.75 -6.89 -10.01
C PRO A 206 -22.87 -7.73 -9.40
N SER A 207 -23.28 -8.79 -10.11
CA SER A 207 -23.97 -9.88 -9.44
C SER A 207 -23.02 -10.63 -8.50
N ARG A 208 -23.56 -11.45 -7.59
CA ARG A 208 -22.76 -12.36 -6.75
C ARG A 208 -21.89 -13.30 -7.59
N SER A 209 -22.36 -13.67 -8.78
CA SER A 209 -21.60 -14.51 -9.73
C SER A 209 -20.43 -13.74 -10.32
N ASP A 210 -20.63 -12.48 -10.71
CA ASP A 210 -19.57 -11.66 -11.29
C ASP A 210 -18.50 -11.31 -10.26
N PHE A 211 -18.89 -10.98 -9.03
CA PHE A 211 -17.93 -10.80 -7.95
C PHE A 211 -17.12 -12.09 -7.68
N ARG A 212 -17.75 -13.26 -7.79
CA ARG A 212 -17.04 -14.55 -7.69
C ARG A 212 -16.03 -14.75 -8.83
N LYS A 213 -16.33 -14.29 -10.04
CA LYS A 213 -15.36 -14.32 -11.16
C LYS A 213 -14.22 -13.33 -10.92
N LEU A 214 -14.53 -12.12 -10.43
CA LEU A 214 -13.56 -11.10 -10.07
C LEU A 214 -12.52 -11.63 -9.07
N LEU A 215 -12.95 -12.37 -8.04
CA LEU A 215 -12.06 -12.99 -7.04
C LEU A 215 -11.05 -14.01 -7.61
N ARG A 216 -11.20 -14.42 -8.87
CA ARG A 216 -10.30 -15.34 -9.57
C ARG A 216 -9.36 -14.64 -10.54
N LEU A 217 -9.54 -13.34 -10.75
CA LEU A 217 -8.64 -12.55 -11.57
C LEU A 217 -7.40 -12.17 -10.78
N ASP A 218 -6.31 -12.02 -11.50
CA ASP A 218 -4.99 -11.58 -11.03
C ASP A 218 -4.50 -10.44 -11.93
N GLY A 219 -3.36 -9.84 -11.58
CA GLY A 219 -2.75 -8.77 -12.38
C GLY A 219 -3.33 -7.38 -12.12
N PHE A 220 -4.09 -7.23 -11.04
CA PHE A 220 -4.52 -5.92 -10.55
C PHE A 220 -3.35 -5.10 -10.03
N GLU A 221 -3.50 -3.79 -10.09
CA GLU A 221 -2.40 -2.87 -9.88
C GLU A 221 -1.96 -2.82 -8.40
N TYR A 222 -2.90 -2.86 -7.47
CA TYR A 222 -2.62 -2.81 -6.02
C TYR A 222 -2.81 -4.18 -5.36
N GLU A 223 -2.25 -5.20 -6.00
CA GLU A 223 -2.13 -6.55 -5.47
C GLU A 223 -0.83 -6.71 -4.67
N LYS A 224 -0.93 -7.27 -3.45
CA LYS A 224 0.20 -7.55 -2.57
C LYS A 224 0.10 -8.96 -1.97
N MET A 225 1.19 -9.70 -2.04
CA MET A 225 1.30 -11.03 -1.41
C MET A 225 1.95 -10.91 -0.03
N TYR A 226 1.35 -11.55 0.96
CA TYR A 226 1.87 -11.71 2.31
C TYR A 226 1.99 -13.19 2.63
N TYR A 227 3.00 -13.57 3.40
CA TYR A 227 3.31 -14.96 3.71
C TYR A 227 3.18 -15.21 5.21
N PHE A 228 2.92 -16.46 5.57
CA PHE A 228 3.04 -16.90 6.95
C PHE A 228 4.50 -16.76 7.38
N LYS A 229 4.70 -16.18 8.56
CA LYS A 229 6.02 -16.05 9.18
C LYS A 229 6.44 -17.36 9.83
#